data_AF-A0A6G9QLV5-F1
#
_entry.id   AF-A0A6G9QLV5-F1
#
_cell.length_a   1.000
_cell.length_b   1.000
_cell.length_c   1.000
_cell.angle_alpha   90.00
_cell.angle_beta   90.00
_cell.angle_gamma   90.00
#
_symmetry.space_group_name_H-M   'P 1'
#
loop_
_entity.id
_entity.type
_entity.pdbx_description
1 polymer ?
#
loop_
_entity_poly.entity_id
_entity_poly.type
_entity_poly.pdbx_seq_one_letter_code
_entity_poly.pdbx_strand_id
1 'polypeptide(L)'
;MFITNGLEHFASKRQIQAFKCDAIAYSVEHQSNISQAIGNIHLKAVEHNGSLSLSYYSAFENDVREYAVFSGNNTDLDVGALTYHFDMTTKEFKFVEMSPFAQYLSQELNIERFEVDQVFEQDIQILDMDLARHFLVIKFMPSNHIWACDILGGQ
;
A
#
# COMPACT_ATOMS: atom_id res chain seq x y z
N MET A 1 -1.24 31.55 -16.19
CA MET A 1 -0.44 30.50 -15.51
C MET A 1 -0.60 30.70 -13.99
N PHE A 2 -1.76 30.30 -13.44
CA PHE A 2 -2.11 30.46 -12.01
C PHE A 2 -2.81 29.22 -11.44
N ILE A 3 -3.38 28.38 -12.31
CA ILE A 3 -4.14 27.18 -11.92
C ILE A 3 -3.19 26.06 -11.42
N THR A 4 -2.06 25.84 -12.10
CA THR A 4 -1.05 24.84 -11.69
C THR A 4 -0.46 25.14 -10.32
N ASN A 5 -0.02 26.38 -10.06
CA ASN A 5 0.47 26.79 -8.72
C ASN A 5 -0.60 26.63 -7.62
N GLY A 6 -1.88 26.87 -7.93
CA GLY A 6 -2.97 26.67 -6.97
C GLY A 6 -3.20 25.19 -6.65
N LEU A 7 -3.14 24.33 -7.67
CA LEU A 7 -3.29 22.88 -7.55
C LEU A 7 -2.10 22.24 -6.82
N GLU A 8 -0.87 22.63 -7.14
CA GLU A 8 0.35 22.19 -6.45
C GLU A 8 0.36 22.64 -4.97
N HIS A 9 -0.06 23.89 -4.70
CA HIS A 9 -0.19 24.37 -3.33
C HIS A 9 -1.32 23.66 -2.56
N PHE A 10 -2.38 23.22 -3.25
CA PHE A 10 -3.46 22.45 -2.64
C PHE A 10 -3.02 21.00 -2.36
N ALA A 11 -2.29 20.37 -3.28
CA ALA A 11 -1.75 19.03 -3.11
C ALA A 11 -0.68 18.96 -2.00
N SER A 12 0.17 19.97 -1.88
CA SER A 12 1.18 20.02 -0.80
C SER A 12 0.56 20.15 0.59
N LYS A 13 -0.63 20.76 0.74
CA LYS A 13 -1.38 20.79 2.01
C LYS A 13 -2.07 19.47 2.37
N ARG A 14 -2.14 18.51 1.44
CA ARG A 14 -2.70 17.17 1.64
C ARG A 14 -1.60 16.12 1.89
N GLN A 15 -0.41 16.52 2.32
CA GLN A 15 0.64 15.57 2.70
C GLN A 15 0.18 14.73 3.91
N ILE A 16 -0.09 13.46 3.64
CA ILE A 16 -0.42 12.45 4.66
C ILE A 16 0.89 11.83 5.12
N GLN A 17 1.25 12.06 6.39
CA GLN A 17 2.50 11.54 6.95
C GLN A 17 2.43 10.02 7.21
N ALA A 18 1.26 9.51 7.60
CA ALA A 18 1.10 8.08 7.81
C ALA A 18 -0.37 7.68 7.75
N PHE A 19 -0.62 6.45 7.28
CA PHE A 19 -1.95 5.85 7.28
C PHE A 19 -1.85 4.34 7.51
N LYS A 20 -2.94 3.76 8.00
CA LYS A 20 -3.10 2.32 8.19
C LYS A 20 -4.39 1.87 7.53
N CYS A 21 -4.31 0.86 6.69
CA CYS A 21 -5.45 0.26 6.03
C CYS A 21 -5.58 -1.19 6.51
N ASP A 22 -6.82 -1.58 6.78
CA ASP A 22 -7.15 -2.94 7.17
C ASP A 22 -8.10 -3.52 6.12
N ALA A 23 -7.72 -4.63 5.50
CA ALA A 23 -8.61 -5.38 4.61
C ALA A 23 -9.04 -6.67 5.31
N ILE A 24 -10.35 -6.90 5.34
CA ILE A 24 -10.92 -8.16 5.84
C ILE A 24 -10.76 -9.21 4.74
N ALA A 25 -10.07 -10.29 5.10
CA ALA A 25 -10.03 -11.60 4.46
C ALA A 25 -10.05 -11.65 2.92
N TYR A 26 -8.86 -11.91 2.37
CA TYR A 26 -8.74 -12.55 1.06
C TYR A 26 -9.33 -13.98 1.12
N SER A 27 -10.24 -14.31 0.20
CA SER A 27 -10.47 -15.71 -0.17
C SER A 27 -9.60 -16.01 -1.40
N VAL A 28 -8.59 -16.87 -1.26
CA VAL A 28 -8.04 -17.59 -2.42
C VAL A 28 -9.15 -18.49 -2.95
N GLU A 29 -10.08 -17.96 -3.75
CA GLU A 29 -10.75 -18.84 -4.68
C GLU A 29 -9.69 -19.16 -5.73
N HIS A 30 -9.01 -20.31 -5.58
CA HIS A 30 -8.72 -21.28 -6.65
C HIS A 30 -7.79 -22.40 -6.14
N GLN A 31 -8.31 -23.63 -6.23
CA GLN A 31 -7.59 -24.91 -6.31
C GLN A 31 -6.95 -25.48 -5.04
N SER A 32 -7.76 -26.12 -4.20
CA SER A 32 -7.56 -27.47 -3.63
C SER A 32 -8.27 -27.60 -2.27
N ASN A 33 -8.53 -28.84 -1.84
CA ASN A 33 -9.24 -29.23 -0.62
C ASN A 33 -8.51 -28.85 0.70
N ILE A 34 -7.90 -27.68 0.78
CA ILE A 34 -7.20 -27.17 1.95
C ILE A 34 -8.07 -26.04 2.52
N SER A 35 -8.41 -26.18 3.81
CA SER A 35 -9.19 -25.21 4.59
C SER A 35 -8.87 -23.76 4.23
N GLN A 36 -9.89 -22.98 3.90
CA GLN A 36 -9.79 -21.53 3.65
C GLN A 36 -9.09 -20.86 4.85
N ALA A 37 -7.84 -20.47 4.68
CA ALA A 37 -7.15 -19.62 5.63
C ALA A 37 -7.64 -18.19 5.41
N ILE A 38 -8.78 -17.86 6.01
CA ILE A 38 -9.31 -16.50 6.11
C ILE A 38 -8.38 -15.75 7.07
N GLY A 39 -7.71 -14.70 6.61
CA GLY A 39 -6.88 -13.85 7.46
C GLY A 39 -6.92 -12.40 7.03
N ASN A 40 -6.80 -11.50 8.00
CA ASN A 40 -6.79 -10.07 7.73
C ASN A 40 -5.43 -9.66 7.17
N ILE A 41 -5.43 -8.67 6.28
CA ILE A 41 -4.20 -8.04 5.79
C ILE A 41 -4.15 -6.62 6.35
N HIS A 42 -3.01 -6.28 6.93
CA HIS A 42 -2.73 -4.94 7.41
C HIS A 42 -1.71 -4.29 6.49
N LEU A 43 -2.06 -3.11 5.98
CA LEU A 43 -1.16 -2.22 5.27
C LEU A 43 -0.88 -1.02 6.17
N LYS A 44 0.40 -0.75 6.43
CA LYS A 44 0.83 0.50 7.06
C LYS A 44 1.70 1.26 6.08
N ALA A 45 1.40 2.54 5.90
CA ALA A 45 2.21 3.46 5.13
C ALA A 45 2.72 4.58 6.02
N VAL A 46 4.00 4.90 5.88
CA VAL A 46 4.65 6.02 6.58
C VAL A 46 5.48 6.78 5.56
N GLU A 47 5.15 8.05 5.39
CA GLU A 47 5.91 9.01 4.61
C GLU A 47 6.87 9.76 5.53
N HIS A 48 8.12 9.90 5.09
CA HIS A 48 9.14 10.68 5.77
C HIS A 48 10.09 11.32 4.75
N ASN A 49 10.09 12.64 4.68
CA ASN A 49 10.97 13.45 3.82
C ASN A 49 10.91 13.10 2.31
N GLY A 50 9.70 12.88 1.79
CA GLY A 50 9.44 12.51 0.38
C GLY A 50 9.62 11.03 0.07
N SER A 51 9.96 10.22 1.08
CA SER A 51 10.10 8.77 0.96
C SER A 51 8.92 8.08 1.63
N LEU A 52 8.29 7.15 0.93
CA LEU A 52 7.18 6.34 1.41
C LEU A 52 7.69 4.95 1.80
N SER A 53 7.40 4.51 3.01
CA SER A 53 7.56 3.12 3.45
C SER A 53 6.19 2.44 3.51
N LEU A 54 6.05 1.31 2.82
CA LEU A 54 4.87 0.44 2.86
C LEU A 54 5.22 -0.85 3.59
N SER A 55 4.43 -1.22 4.58
CA SER A 55 4.58 -2.45 5.34
C SER A 55 3.29 -3.26 5.32
N TYR A 56 3.35 -4.45 4.73
CA TYR A 56 2.25 -5.39 4.69
C TYR A 56 2.47 -6.49 5.72
N TYR A 57 1.41 -6.83 6.46
CA TYR A 57 1.44 -7.90 7.46
C TYR A 57 0.21 -8.79 7.32
N SER A 58 0.44 -10.09 7.44
CA SER A 58 -0.63 -11.04 7.62
C SER A 58 -1.07 -11.09 9.10
N ALA A 59 -2.37 -10.96 9.35
CA ALA A 59 -3.00 -11.28 10.63
C ALA A 59 -3.84 -12.56 10.49
N PHE A 60 -3.15 -13.67 10.18
CA PHE A 60 -3.75 -15.01 10.28
C PHE A 60 -3.83 -15.44 11.76
N GLU A 61 -4.78 -16.31 12.08
CA GLU A 61 -4.96 -16.86 13.44
C GLU A 61 -3.78 -17.71 13.94
N ASN A 62 -2.86 -18.09 13.05
CA ASN A 62 -1.66 -18.88 13.38
C ASN A 62 -0.50 -17.96 13.79
N ASP A 63 0.33 -18.40 14.74
CA ASP A 63 1.50 -17.68 15.30
C ASP A 63 2.57 -17.23 14.28
N VAL A 64 2.44 -17.58 13.00
CA VAL A 64 3.38 -17.18 11.96
C VAL A 64 2.93 -15.85 11.34
N ARG A 65 3.58 -14.76 11.77
CA ARG A 65 3.46 -13.45 11.11
C ARG A 65 4.32 -13.41 9.87
N GLU A 66 3.67 -13.40 8.71
CA GLU A 66 4.29 -13.08 7.42
C GLU A 66 4.26 -11.58 7.17
N TYR A 67 5.28 -11.07 6.48
CA TYR A 67 5.37 -9.64 6.21
C TYR A 67 6.20 -9.34 4.96
N ALA A 68 5.98 -8.15 4.40
CA ALA A 68 6.82 -7.55 3.38
C ALA A 68 6.92 -6.04 3.60
N VAL A 69 8.13 -5.50 3.48
CA VAL A 69 8.43 -4.07 3.67
C VAL A 69 9.08 -3.53 2.41
N PHE A 70 8.54 -2.40 1.96
CA PHE A 70 8.97 -1.67 0.79
C PHE A 70 9.26 -0.22 1.15
N SER A 71 10.19 0.40 0.43
CA SER A 71 10.39 1.85 0.53
C SER A 71 10.74 2.44 -0.83
N GLY A 72 10.19 3.60 -1.14
CA GLY A 72 10.46 4.30 -2.39
C GLY A 72 10.41 5.80 -2.21
N ASN A 73 10.94 6.53 -3.18
CA ASN A 73 10.81 7.98 -3.23
C ASN A 73 9.71 8.35 -4.21
N ASN A 74 8.98 9.43 -3.92
CA ASN A 74 8.03 9.97 -4.87
C ASN A 74 8.80 10.52 -6.09
N THR A 75 8.56 9.96 -7.27
CA THR A 75 9.21 10.37 -8.51
C THR A 75 8.39 11.43 -9.23
N ASP A 76 7.07 11.38 -9.13
CA ASP A 76 6.17 12.34 -9.77
C ASP A 76 4.79 12.42 -9.07
N LEU A 77 4.04 13.50 -9.33
CA LEU A 77 2.69 13.71 -8.82
C LEU A 77 1.79 14.23 -9.95
N ASP A 78 0.83 13.41 -10.38
CA ASP A 78 -0.29 13.89 -11.19
C ASP A 78 -1.33 14.57 -10.28
N VAL A 79 -1.28 15.90 -10.26
CA VAL A 79 -2.18 16.72 -9.43
C VAL A 79 -3.63 16.68 -9.93
N GLY A 80 -3.87 16.38 -11.21
CA GLY A 80 -5.22 16.29 -11.77
C GLY A 80 -6.00 15.09 -11.23
N ALA A 81 -5.30 13.98 -11.00
CA ALA A 81 -5.85 12.73 -10.49
C ALA A 81 -5.49 12.45 -9.01
N LEU A 82 -4.64 13.27 -8.39
CA LEU A 82 -4.01 13.03 -7.09
C LEU A 82 -3.33 11.65 -7.03
N THR A 83 -2.54 11.35 -8.07
CA THR A 83 -1.78 10.10 -8.20
C THR A 83 -0.31 10.36 -7.94
N TYR A 84 0.25 9.64 -6.98
CA TYR A 84 1.67 9.65 -6.65
C TYR A 84 2.35 8.47 -7.33
N HIS A 85 3.50 8.73 -7.95
CA HIS A 85 4.31 7.74 -8.64
C HIS A 85 5.54 7.41 -7.79
N PHE A 86 5.76 6.13 -7.50
CA PHE A 86 6.88 5.68 -6.68
C PHE A 86 7.70 4.60 -7.36
N ASP A 87 9.03 4.75 -7.28
CA ASP A 87 9.98 3.64 -7.48
C ASP A 87 10.20 2.97 -6.13
N MET A 88 9.49 1.87 -5.89
CA MET A 88 9.54 1.13 -4.64
C MET A 88 10.65 0.09 -4.67
N THR A 89 11.36 -0.06 -3.55
CA THR A 89 12.38 -1.09 -3.36
C THR A 89 11.96 -2.05 -2.26
N THR A 90 12.03 -3.35 -2.52
CA THR A 90 11.85 -4.40 -1.51
C THR A 90 12.99 -4.36 -0.50
N LYS A 91 12.69 -4.16 0.78
CA LYS A 91 13.69 -4.07 1.85
C LYS A 91 13.83 -5.36 2.63
N GLU A 92 12.71 -5.94 3.01
CA GLU A 92 12.69 -7.22 3.69
C GLU A 92 11.34 -7.90 3.49
N PHE A 93 11.35 -9.23 3.57
CA PHE A 93 10.14 -10.01 3.57
C PHE A 93 10.38 -11.33 4.29
N LYS A 94 9.30 -11.88 4.84
CA LYS A 94 9.28 -13.21 5.43
C LYS A 94 7.96 -13.87 5.07
N PHE A 95 8.07 -14.91 4.25
CA PHE A 95 6.94 -15.74 3.84
C PHE A 95 7.20 -17.19 4.23
N VAL A 96 6.14 -17.92 4.54
CA VAL A 96 6.20 -19.38 4.64
C VAL A 96 6.24 -20.01 3.24
N GLU A 97 6.63 -21.28 3.18
CA GLU A 97 6.53 -22.06 1.95
C GLU A 97 5.07 -22.11 1.46
N MET A 98 4.85 -21.87 0.18
CA MET A 98 3.51 -21.80 -0.44
C MET A 98 2.56 -20.77 0.23
N SER A 99 3.10 -19.63 0.65
CA SER A 99 2.33 -18.55 1.28
C SER A 99 1.23 -17.97 0.37
N PRO A 100 -0.06 -18.07 0.76
CA PRO A 100 -1.14 -17.37 0.07
C PRO A 100 -0.98 -15.85 0.14
N PHE A 101 -0.38 -15.34 1.22
CA PHE A 101 -0.11 -13.91 1.39
C PHE A 101 0.96 -13.41 0.40
N ALA A 102 2.01 -14.20 0.17
CA ALA A 102 3.00 -13.88 -0.86
C ALA A 102 2.35 -13.86 -2.25
N GLN A 103 1.49 -14.83 -2.57
CA GLN A 103 0.77 -14.87 -3.85
C GLN A 103 -0.19 -13.67 -4.02
N TYR A 104 -0.89 -13.28 -2.95
CA TYR A 104 -1.71 -12.08 -2.98
C TYR A 104 -0.86 -10.84 -3.25
N LEU A 105 0.24 -10.65 -2.51
CA LEU A 105 1.10 -9.48 -2.66
C LEU A 105 1.77 -9.42 -4.04
N SER A 106 2.15 -10.56 -4.61
CA SER A 106 2.74 -10.59 -5.96
C SER A 106 1.76 -10.08 -7.02
N GLN A 107 0.47 -10.37 -6.85
CA GLN A 107 -0.60 -9.84 -7.71
C GLN A 107 -0.90 -8.37 -7.43
N GLU A 108 -0.99 -7.98 -6.15
CA GLU A 108 -1.25 -6.60 -5.72
C GLU A 108 -0.18 -5.63 -6.25
N LEU A 109 1.08 -6.03 -6.15
CA LEU A 109 2.22 -5.19 -6.52
C LEU A 109 2.70 -5.44 -7.95
N ASN A 110 2.08 -6.39 -8.67
CA ASN A 110 2.50 -6.83 -10.00
C ASN A 110 3.99 -7.22 -10.06
N ILE A 111 4.43 -8.01 -9.07
CA ILE A 111 5.80 -8.49 -8.92
C ILE A 111 5.81 -10.00 -9.21
N GLU A 112 6.69 -10.47 -10.12
CA GLU A 112 6.76 -11.90 -10.45
C GLU A 112 7.30 -12.75 -9.28
N ARG A 113 8.31 -12.22 -8.57
CA ARG A 113 8.97 -12.87 -7.45
C ARG A 113 9.56 -11.82 -6.52
N PHE A 114 9.45 -12.03 -5.21
CA PHE A 114 10.07 -11.17 -4.21
C PHE A 114 11.57 -11.44 -4.07
N GLU A 115 12.36 -10.40 -4.30
CA GLU A 115 13.81 -10.38 -4.06
C GLU A 115 14.19 -9.11 -3.29
N VAL A 116 15.14 -9.21 -2.36
CA VAL A 116 15.64 -8.03 -1.62
C VAL A 116 16.34 -7.11 -2.62
N ASP A 117 16.13 -5.80 -2.46
CA ASP A 117 16.59 -4.72 -3.35
C ASP A 117 16.01 -4.74 -4.77
N GLN A 118 14.99 -5.57 -5.02
CA GLN A 118 14.19 -5.49 -6.24
C GLN A 118 13.43 -4.16 -6.27
N VAL A 119 13.49 -3.49 -7.43
CA VAL A 119 12.77 -2.25 -7.69
C VAL A 119 11.54 -2.53 -8.55
N PHE A 120 10.43 -1.89 -8.23
CA PHE A 120 9.19 -1.94 -9.00
C PHE A 120 8.45 -0.60 -8.91
N GLU A 121 7.70 -0.29 -9.95
CA GLU A 121 6.89 0.92 -10.01
C GLU A 121 5.57 0.68 -9.27
N GLN A 122 5.14 1.68 -8.50
CA GLN A 122 3.88 1.66 -7.78
C GLN A 122 3.21 3.02 -7.84
N ASP A 123 2.02 3.03 -8.40
CA ASP A 123 1.17 4.21 -8.39
C ASP A 123 0.16 4.11 -7.25
N ILE A 124 -0.01 5.22 -6.52
CA ILE A 124 -0.97 5.34 -5.43
C ILE A 124 -1.84 6.57 -5.69
N GLN A 125 -3.12 6.33 -5.92
CA GLN A 125 -4.10 7.38 -6.16
C GLN A 125 -4.94 7.64 -4.90
N ILE A 126 -5.06 8.90 -4.50
CA ILE A 126 -6.02 9.31 -3.45
C ILE A 126 -7.40 9.50 -4.09
N LEU A 127 -8.36 8.65 -3.72
CA LEU A 127 -9.74 8.72 -4.21
C LEU A 127 -10.62 9.62 -3.35
N ASP A 128 -10.47 9.55 -2.03
CA ASP A 128 -11.18 10.39 -1.09
C ASP A 128 -10.35 10.60 0.19
N MET A 129 -10.53 11.72 0.85
CA MET A 129 -9.82 12.04 2.08
C MET A 129 -10.63 13.01 2.95
N ASP A 130 -10.89 12.60 4.18
CA ASP A 130 -11.48 13.43 5.23
C ASP A 130 -10.51 13.51 6.42
N LEU A 131 -9.75 14.61 6.46
CA LEU A 131 -8.78 14.88 7.54
C LEU A 131 -9.47 15.06 8.90
N ALA A 132 -10.71 15.56 8.94
CA ALA A 132 -11.43 15.76 10.21
C ALA A 132 -11.89 14.44 10.81
N ARG A 133 -12.17 13.45 9.96
CA ARG A 133 -12.55 12.08 10.35
C ARG A 133 -11.39 11.11 10.37
N HIS A 134 -10.16 11.56 10.10
CA HIS A 134 -8.97 10.72 9.97
C HIS A 134 -9.17 9.57 8.98
N PHE A 135 -9.78 9.84 7.83
CA PHE A 135 -10.18 8.84 6.85
C PHE A 135 -9.55 9.10 5.48
N LEU A 136 -9.14 8.03 4.82
CA LEU A 136 -8.50 8.06 3.51
C LEU A 136 -8.95 6.85 2.68
N VAL A 137 -9.26 7.07 1.40
CA VAL A 137 -9.46 6.01 0.42
C VAL A 137 -8.37 6.13 -0.64
N ILE A 138 -7.59 5.08 -0.81
CA ILE A 138 -6.55 5.00 -1.82
C ILE A 138 -6.78 3.85 -2.78
N LYS A 139 -6.18 3.96 -3.96
CA LYS A 139 -6.16 2.92 -4.98
C LYS A 139 -4.72 2.67 -5.41
N PHE A 140 -4.29 1.41 -5.36
CA PHE A 140 -3.00 0.98 -5.91
C PHE A 140 -3.15 0.61 -7.38
N MET A 141 -2.19 0.98 -8.22
CA MET A 141 -2.14 0.59 -9.63
C MET A 141 -0.79 -0.07 -9.93
N PRO A 142 -0.76 -1.18 -10.70
CA PRO A 142 -1.80 -1.59 -11.65
C PRO A 142 -2.92 -2.49 -11.13
N SER A 143 -2.87 -3.02 -9.90
CA SER A 143 -3.87 -3.97 -9.38
C SER A 143 -5.30 -3.43 -9.34
N ASN A 144 -5.45 -2.11 -9.23
CA ASN A 144 -6.72 -1.41 -9.00
C ASN A 144 -7.40 -1.76 -7.67
N HIS A 145 -6.67 -2.31 -6.70
CA HIS A 145 -7.21 -2.56 -5.37
C HIS A 145 -7.41 -1.25 -4.61
N ILE A 146 -8.57 -1.14 -3.97
CA ILE A 146 -9.00 0.04 -3.21
C ILE A 146 -8.93 -0.29 -1.73
N TRP A 147 -8.28 0.59 -0.98
CA TRP A 147 -8.10 0.46 0.46
C TRP A 147 -8.78 1.63 1.17
N ALA A 148 -9.59 1.30 2.18
CA ALA A 148 -10.06 2.26 3.17
C ALA A 148 -9.07 2.26 4.34
N CYS A 149 -8.64 3.44 4.73
CA CYS A 149 -7.53 3.63 5.65
C CYS A 149 -7.88 4.69 6.70
N ASP A 150 -7.33 4.48 7.89
CA ASP A 150 -7.28 5.48 8.93
C ASP A 150 -5.99 6.30 8.79
N ILE A 151 -6.13 7.62 8.80
CA ILE A 151 -5.01 8.55 8.84
C ILE A 151 -4.44 8.54 10.26
N LEU A 152 -3.16 8.21 10.37
CA LEU A 152 -2.46 8.25 11.65
C LEU A 152 -2.04 9.70 11.87
N GLY A 153 -2.63 10.37 12.86
CA GLY A 153 -2.27 11.75 13.21
C GLY A 153 -0.77 11.85 13.51
N GLY A 154 -0.08 12.80 12.88
CA GLY A 154 1.30 13.14 13.21
C GLY A 154 1.37 13.56 14.68
N GLN A 155 2.16 12.84 15.47
CA GLN A 155 2.50 13.26 16.83
C GLN A 155 3.53 14.39 16.79
#